data_AF-A0A961M3C4-F1
#
_entry.id   AF-A0A961M3C4-F1
#
_cell.length_a   1.000
_cell.length_b   1.000
_cell.length_c   1.000
_cell.angle_alpha   90.00
_cell.angle_beta   90.00
_cell.angle_gamma   90.00
#
_symmetry.space_group_name_H-M   'P 1'
#
loop_
_entity.id
_entity.type
_entity.pdbx_description
1 polymer ?
#
loop_
_entity_poly.entity_id
_entity_poly.type
_entity_poly.pdbx_seq_one_letter_code
_entity_poly.pdbx_strand_id
1 'polypeptide(L)'
;WATGMMQLLLLKNPLKYRGLSLTQKLCYLNSMTFWLFPLVRMTFIIAPLMYLFFGLQIFVATIQEVAVYMTSYMAVNMMIQNALYGRVRWPLISEIYETAQAPYLSSAIFKTLWNPRGAKFNVTAKDEVLEEDFVSPIYKPLVFIFALTLLGVVASAVRWFMFPGDHNIIMVVGGWSVYNFLLVGASMRAVAERQQRRAVPRVPVNVPAMVAVGLDHPVFLPATVVDASTSGCRLVVRSKPLADGTAPTMPREGETFYFTPEFPRSPHLENAVRVQVQSVTREGETVALGVKYDPAQPMIVRETVAHMIFGDSASWESIRARRHKKMGLLRGMLYVFGLSFQGIYHTLRALAEEPARLQRVRERERNANVASRVPSHLMAFGETFDPQPVGRPISLLQAAIAQNAAREGHAPAQSTQEGF
;
A
#
# COMPACT_ATOMS: atom_id res chain seq x y z
N TRP A 1 2.94 -3.39 -13.61
CA TRP A 1 2.56 -2.50 -14.74
C TRP A 1 3.74 -2.13 -15.63
N ALA A 2 4.86 -1.64 -15.07
CA ALA A 2 6.07 -1.29 -15.85
C ALA A 2 6.46 -2.33 -16.92
N THR A 3 6.65 -3.60 -16.53
CA THR A 3 6.96 -4.70 -17.46
C THR A 3 5.95 -4.82 -18.59
N GLY A 4 4.65 -4.86 -18.29
CA GLY A 4 3.61 -4.98 -19.31
C GLY A 4 3.57 -3.80 -20.28
N MET A 5 3.73 -2.58 -19.79
CA MET A 5 3.75 -1.38 -20.64
C MET A 5 5.01 -1.32 -21.51
N MET A 6 6.15 -1.75 -20.99
CA MET A 6 7.37 -1.89 -21.79
C MET A 6 7.24 -2.99 -22.85
N GLN A 7 6.60 -4.12 -22.53
CA GLN A 7 6.28 -5.16 -23.51
C GLN A 7 5.38 -4.63 -24.63
N LEU A 8 4.33 -3.86 -24.29
CA LEU A 8 3.48 -3.22 -25.29
C LEU A 8 4.28 -2.26 -26.18
N LEU A 9 5.14 -1.43 -25.58
CA LEU A 9 5.97 -0.49 -26.32
C LEU A 9 6.92 -1.20 -27.31
N LEU A 10 7.58 -2.28 -26.87
CA LEU A 10 8.59 -3.00 -27.65
C LEU A 10 7.98 -3.97 -28.66
N LEU A 11 7.01 -4.78 -28.24
CA LEU A 11 6.46 -5.89 -29.05
C LEU A 11 5.28 -5.46 -29.92
N LYS A 12 4.48 -4.48 -29.48
CA LYS A 12 3.29 -4.02 -30.22
C LYS A 12 3.51 -2.67 -30.89
N ASN A 13 4.36 -1.81 -30.32
CA ASN A 13 4.71 -0.49 -30.80
C ASN A 13 3.51 0.34 -31.30
N PRO A 14 2.92 1.21 -30.46
CA PRO A 14 1.71 1.94 -30.82
C PRO A 14 1.87 2.81 -32.07
N LEU A 15 3.09 3.29 -32.37
CA LEU A 15 3.35 4.15 -33.53
C LEU A 15 3.19 3.40 -34.86
N LYS A 16 3.53 2.11 -34.88
CA LYS A 16 3.47 1.25 -36.08
C LYS A 16 2.11 0.58 -36.28
N TYR A 17 1.21 0.66 -35.31
CA TYR A 17 -0.09 0.03 -35.38
C TYR A 17 -0.97 0.69 -36.46
N ARG A 18 -1.54 -0.13 -37.36
CA ARG A 18 -2.49 0.32 -38.40
C ARG A 18 -3.88 0.48 -37.79
N GLY A 19 -4.60 1.55 -38.17
CA GLY A 19 -5.96 1.82 -37.67
C GLY A 19 -6.04 2.75 -36.44
N LEU A 20 -4.90 3.20 -35.89
CA LEU A 20 -4.88 4.27 -34.88
C LEU A 20 -4.64 5.63 -35.52
N SER A 21 -5.40 6.64 -35.10
CA SER A 21 -5.13 8.05 -35.44
C SER A 21 -3.85 8.54 -34.77
N LEU A 22 -3.26 9.62 -35.27
CA LEU A 22 -2.06 10.21 -34.66
C LEU A 22 -2.26 10.55 -33.18
N THR A 23 -3.40 11.14 -32.82
CA THR A 23 -3.72 11.48 -31.42
C THR A 23 -3.82 10.25 -30.55
N GLN A 24 -4.46 9.17 -31.01
CA GLN A 24 -4.52 7.90 -30.27
C GLN A 24 -3.13 7.31 -30.08
N LYS A 25 -2.29 7.34 -31.11
CA LYS A 25 -0.89 6.89 -31.02
C LYS A 25 -0.11 7.67 -29.97
N LEU A 26 -0.28 8.99 -29.91
CA LEU A 26 0.35 9.84 -28.89
C LEU A 26 -0.16 9.55 -27.47
N CYS A 27 -1.47 9.30 -27.29
CA CYS A 27 -2.03 8.90 -25.99
C CYS A 27 -1.44 7.59 -25.47
N TYR A 28 -1.33 6.58 -26.35
CA TYR A 28 -0.70 5.31 -26.02
C TYR A 28 0.79 5.48 -25.76
N LEU A 29 1.49 6.24 -26.60
CA LEU A 29 2.91 6.50 -26.43
C LEU A 29 3.17 7.16 -25.08
N ASN A 30 2.46 8.24 -24.73
CA ASN A 30 2.58 8.93 -23.45
C ASN A 30 2.36 7.98 -22.25
N SER A 31 1.33 7.12 -22.32
CA SER A 31 1.03 6.17 -21.27
C SER A 31 2.12 5.10 -21.09
N MET A 32 2.75 4.67 -22.19
CA MET A 32 3.80 3.66 -22.17
C MET A 32 5.16 4.26 -21.78
N THR A 33 5.54 5.41 -22.35
CA THR A 33 6.85 6.05 -22.10
C THR A 33 6.96 6.62 -20.70
N PHE A 34 5.85 6.95 -20.03
CA PHE A 34 5.84 7.23 -18.59
C PHE A 34 6.60 6.16 -17.79
N TRP A 35 6.45 4.88 -18.15
CA TRP A 35 7.10 3.78 -17.45
C TRP A 35 8.62 3.71 -17.63
N LEU A 36 9.23 4.60 -18.41
CA LEU A 36 10.69 4.79 -18.44
C LEU A 36 11.21 5.65 -17.28
N PHE A 37 10.32 6.25 -16.47
CA PHE A 37 10.70 7.09 -15.33
C PHE A 37 11.76 6.46 -14.41
N PRO A 38 11.77 5.14 -14.11
CA PRO A 38 12.76 4.57 -13.20
C PRO A 38 14.18 4.78 -13.70
N LEU A 39 14.41 4.57 -15.00
CA LEU A 39 15.73 4.77 -15.61
C LEU A 39 16.12 6.25 -15.58
N VAL A 40 15.20 7.13 -15.96
CA VAL A 40 15.43 8.58 -15.97
C VAL A 40 15.72 9.11 -14.56
N ARG A 41 14.98 8.64 -13.54
CA ARG A 41 15.21 9.02 -12.14
C ARG A 41 16.55 8.53 -11.62
N MET A 42 16.94 7.28 -11.92
CA MET A 42 18.25 6.77 -11.55
C MET A 42 19.37 7.59 -12.19
N THR A 43 19.22 7.97 -13.46
CA THR A 43 20.17 8.86 -14.15
C THR A 43 20.27 10.22 -13.45
N PHE A 44 19.14 10.85 -13.08
CA PHE A 44 19.17 12.14 -12.38
C PHE A 44 19.75 12.06 -10.95
N ILE A 45 19.60 10.92 -10.27
CA ILE A 45 20.22 10.69 -8.97
C ILE A 45 21.74 10.53 -9.12
N ILE A 46 22.20 9.82 -10.16
CA ILE A 46 23.61 9.53 -10.40
C ILE A 46 24.36 10.73 -11.02
N ALA A 47 23.70 11.53 -11.86
CA ALA A 47 24.31 12.63 -12.61
C ALA A 47 25.18 13.58 -11.75
N PRO A 48 24.71 14.13 -10.60
CA PRO A 48 25.56 14.98 -9.78
C PRO A 48 26.73 14.22 -9.14
N LEU A 49 26.56 12.92 -8.85
CA LEU A 49 27.61 12.09 -8.25
C LEU A 49 28.79 11.87 -9.19
N MET A 50 28.55 11.87 -10.51
CA MET A 50 29.61 11.73 -11.51
C MET A 50 30.64 12.87 -11.40
N TYR A 51 30.18 14.10 -11.26
CA TYR A 51 31.07 15.21 -10.98
C TYR A 51 31.63 15.10 -9.56
N LEU A 52 30.80 14.91 -8.53
CA LEU A 52 31.25 14.99 -7.12
C LEU A 52 32.25 13.89 -6.70
N PHE A 53 32.21 12.71 -7.31
CA PHE A 53 33.17 11.65 -7.03
C PHE A 53 34.34 11.66 -8.00
N PHE A 54 34.09 11.84 -9.30
CA PHE A 54 35.11 11.60 -10.33
C PHE A 54 35.57 12.87 -11.05
N GLY A 55 34.94 14.02 -10.80
CA GLY A 55 35.26 15.28 -11.48
C GLY A 55 34.76 15.33 -12.93
N LEU A 56 33.89 14.40 -13.35
CA LEU A 56 33.42 14.32 -14.72
C LEU A 56 32.53 15.53 -15.08
N GLN A 57 33.00 16.32 -16.04
CA GLN A 57 32.27 17.48 -16.57
C GLN A 57 31.29 17.03 -17.67
N ILE A 58 30.09 16.63 -17.26
CA ILE A 58 29.03 16.17 -18.17
C ILE A 58 28.22 17.32 -18.80
N PHE A 59 28.41 18.56 -18.34
CA PHE A 59 27.72 19.75 -18.81
C PHE A 59 28.67 20.95 -18.80
N VAL A 60 28.80 21.61 -19.95
CA VAL A 60 29.70 22.76 -20.13
C VAL A 60 28.85 24.02 -20.22
N ALA A 61 28.90 24.84 -19.18
CA ALA A 61 28.22 26.14 -19.12
C ALA A 61 28.85 27.03 -18.05
N THR A 62 28.68 28.34 -18.22
CA THR A 62 28.96 29.34 -17.18
C THR A 62 27.86 29.37 -16.13
N ILE A 63 28.16 29.90 -14.95
CA ILE A 63 27.16 30.00 -13.86
C ILE A 63 26.02 30.95 -14.24
N GLN A 64 26.28 31.98 -15.05
CA GLN A 64 25.28 32.92 -15.53
C GLN A 64 24.30 32.25 -16.49
N GLU A 65 24.80 31.43 -17.43
CA GLU A 65 23.95 30.64 -18.33
C GLU A 65 23.07 29.68 -17.54
N VAL A 66 23.65 28.95 -16.57
CA VAL A 66 22.86 28.08 -15.69
C VAL A 66 21.80 28.87 -14.94
N ALA A 67 22.16 29.99 -14.34
CA ALA A 67 21.22 30.82 -13.59
C ALA A 67 20.04 31.29 -14.44
N VAL A 68 20.26 31.69 -15.70
CA VAL A 68 19.16 32.14 -16.57
C VAL A 68 18.33 30.96 -17.08
N TYR A 69 18.95 29.96 -17.69
CA TYR A 69 18.23 28.88 -18.37
C TYR A 69 17.61 27.89 -17.40
N MET A 70 18.37 27.43 -16.40
CA MET A 70 17.89 26.39 -15.48
C MET A 70 16.75 26.90 -14.59
N THR A 71 16.89 28.11 -14.02
CA THR A 71 15.87 28.64 -13.11
C THR A 71 14.59 28.97 -13.85
N SER A 72 14.68 29.57 -15.04
CA SER A 72 13.53 29.93 -15.87
C SER A 72 12.78 28.68 -16.34
N TYR A 73 13.53 27.67 -16.81
CA TYR A 73 12.98 26.37 -17.16
C TYR A 73 12.26 25.71 -15.96
N MET A 74 12.91 25.66 -14.79
CA MET A 74 12.35 25.01 -13.61
C MET A 74 11.09 25.72 -13.13
N ALA A 75 11.13 27.06 -13.07
CA ALA A 75 10.00 27.87 -12.64
C ALA A 75 8.77 27.63 -13.53
N VAL A 76 8.92 27.78 -14.85
CA VAL A 76 7.82 27.59 -15.80
C VAL A 76 7.30 26.15 -15.76
N ASN A 77 8.19 25.15 -15.75
CA ASN A 77 7.80 23.75 -15.69
C ASN A 77 6.96 23.45 -14.43
N MET A 78 7.42 23.90 -13.25
CA MET A 78 6.70 23.70 -12.00
C MET A 78 5.40 24.48 -11.91
N MET A 79 5.36 25.70 -12.47
CA MET A 79 4.13 26.49 -12.57
C MET A 79 3.09 25.80 -13.45
N ILE A 80 3.47 25.30 -14.63
CA ILE A 80 2.56 24.57 -15.54
C ILE A 80 2.04 23.30 -14.86
N GLN A 81 2.91 22.50 -14.24
CA GLN A 81 2.48 21.31 -13.53
C GLN A 81 1.52 21.63 -12.39
N ASN A 82 1.76 22.67 -11.59
CA ASN A 82 0.85 23.07 -10.53
C ASN A 82 -0.46 23.67 -11.05
N ALA A 83 -0.42 24.39 -12.17
CA ALA A 83 -1.60 24.95 -12.82
C ALA A 83 -2.54 23.83 -13.32
N LEU A 84 -1.99 22.82 -13.99
CA LEU A 84 -2.77 21.69 -14.54
C LEU A 84 -3.18 20.68 -13.47
N TYR A 85 -2.28 20.31 -12.56
CA TYR A 85 -2.44 19.15 -11.69
C TYR A 85 -2.54 19.47 -10.19
N GLY A 86 -2.42 20.72 -9.77
CA GLY A 86 -2.29 21.07 -8.35
C GLY A 86 -3.44 20.63 -7.43
N ARG A 87 -4.60 20.22 -7.97
CA ARG A 87 -5.72 19.60 -7.22
C ARG A 87 -5.59 18.08 -7.06
N VAL A 88 -4.94 17.40 -8.01
CA VAL A 88 -4.85 15.92 -8.05
C VAL A 88 -3.46 15.41 -7.72
N ARG A 89 -2.44 16.26 -7.88
CA ARG A 89 -1.04 15.97 -7.60
C ARG A 89 -0.36 17.23 -7.09
N TRP A 90 0.02 17.18 -5.84
CA TRP A 90 0.73 18.28 -5.21
C TRP A 90 2.20 18.35 -5.69
N PRO A 91 2.84 19.53 -5.64
CA PRO A 91 4.23 19.71 -6.03
C PRO A 91 5.17 18.71 -5.35
N LEU A 92 6.16 18.20 -6.08
CA LEU A 92 7.20 17.25 -5.61
C LEU A 92 6.70 15.88 -5.13
N ILE A 93 5.39 15.63 -5.05
CA ILE A 93 4.86 14.30 -4.69
C ILE A 93 5.14 13.28 -5.79
N SER A 94 5.07 13.68 -7.07
CA SER A 94 5.41 12.78 -8.18
C SER A 94 6.87 12.31 -8.08
N GLU A 95 7.77 13.23 -7.76
CA GLU A 95 9.20 12.98 -7.56
C GLU A 95 9.43 11.98 -6.44
N ILE A 96 8.74 12.09 -5.30
CA ILE A 96 8.83 11.12 -4.20
C ILE A 96 8.36 9.73 -4.63
N TYR A 97 7.20 9.65 -5.28
CA TYR A 97 6.62 8.38 -5.73
C TYR A 97 7.52 7.68 -6.74
N GLU A 98 8.02 8.44 -7.72
CA GLU A 98 8.92 7.92 -8.74
C GLU A 98 10.27 7.51 -8.14
N THR A 99 10.83 8.32 -7.23
CA THR A 99 12.10 7.99 -6.55
C THR A 99 11.98 6.75 -5.68
N ALA A 100 10.87 6.59 -4.95
CA ALA A 100 10.62 5.40 -4.12
C ALA A 100 10.56 4.11 -4.96
N GLN A 101 10.05 4.19 -6.18
CA GLN A 101 9.89 3.05 -7.09
C GLN A 101 11.11 2.81 -7.98
N ALA A 102 11.88 3.86 -8.29
CA ALA A 102 12.94 3.84 -9.28
C ALA A 102 13.94 2.68 -9.14
N PRO A 103 14.55 2.41 -7.97
CA PRO A 103 15.56 1.35 -7.88
C PRO A 103 14.97 -0.05 -8.15
N TYR A 104 13.74 -0.29 -7.71
CA TYR A 104 13.06 -1.58 -7.90
C TYR A 104 12.63 -1.80 -9.35
N LEU A 105 12.00 -0.78 -9.94
CA LEU A 105 11.45 -0.89 -11.29
C LEU A 105 12.54 -0.81 -12.37
N SER A 106 13.68 -0.16 -12.09
CA SER A 106 14.79 -0.10 -13.06
C SER A 106 15.28 -1.50 -13.43
N SER A 107 15.46 -2.40 -12.45
CA SER A 107 15.82 -3.80 -12.71
C SER A 107 14.78 -4.51 -13.57
N ALA A 108 13.49 -4.29 -13.29
CA ALA A 108 12.41 -4.88 -14.06
C ALA A 108 12.37 -4.37 -15.52
N ILE A 109 12.63 -3.08 -15.73
CA ILE A 109 12.68 -2.48 -17.08
C ILE A 109 13.88 -3.02 -17.86
N PHE A 110 15.07 -3.08 -17.25
CA PHE A 110 16.24 -3.66 -17.92
C PHE A 110 16.02 -5.11 -18.33
N LYS A 111 15.45 -5.95 -17.46
CA LYS A 111 15.08 -7.33 -17.80
C LYS A 111 14.09 -7.39 -18.96
N THR A 112 13.12 -6.48 -18.99
CA THR A 112 12.10 -6.43 -20.05
C THR A 112 12.67 -5.92 -21.37
N LEU A 113 13.61 -4.96 -21.35
CA LEU A 113 14.31 -4.48 -22.54
C LEU A 113 15.18 -5.58 -23.16
N TRP A 114 15.87 -6.35 -22.31
CA TRP A 114 16.75 -7.44 -22.76
C TRP A 114 15.98 -8.65 -23.30
N ASN A 115 14.94 -9.10 -22.58
CA ASN A 115 14.10 -10.22 -22.99
C ASN A 115 12.61 -9.90 -22.78
N PRO A 116 11.97 -9.18 -23.73
CA PRO A 116 10.59 -8.75 -23.57
C PRO A 116 9.60 -9.90 -23.56
N ARG A 117 9.89 -11.03 -24.21
CA ARG A 117 8.98 -12.21 -24.22
C ARG A 117 9.12 -13.08 -22.96
N GLY A 118 10.29 -13.09 -22.33
CA GLY A 118 10.57 -13.88 -21.12
C GLY A 118 10.23 -13.17 -19.81
N ALA A 119 10.00 -11.85 -19.82
CA ALA A 119 9.68 -11.10 -18.61
C ALA A 119 8.27 -11.46 -18.09
N LYS A 120 8.20 -12.06 -16.90
CA LYS A 120 6.95 -12.46 -16.23
C LYS A 120 6.47 -11.38 -15.25
N PHE A 121 5.16 -11.25 -15.15
CA PHE A 121 4.50 -10.38 -14.19
C PHE A 121 4.13 -11.20 -12.95
N ASN A 122 4.87 -11.03 -11.86
CA ASN A 122 4.48 -11.59 -10.57
C ASN A 122 3.46 -10.65 -9.92
N VAL A 123 2.33 -11.20 -9.50
CA VAL A 123 1.31 -10.44 -8.77
C VAL A 123 1.88 -10.12 -7.39
N THR A 124 1.92 -8.83 -7.04
CA THR A 124 2.27 -8.38 -5.69
C THR A 124 1.31 -8.98 -4.68
N ALA A 125 1.80 -9.49 -3.54
CA ALA A 125 0.93 -9.93 -2.45
C ALA A 125 0.04 -8.74 -2.03
N LYS A 126 -1.29 -8.94 -2.04
CA LYS A 126 -2.27 -7.89 -1.71
C LYS A 126 -2.91 -8.06 -0.33
N ASP A 127 -2.67 -9.20 0.31
CA ASP A 127 -3.42 -9.67 1.48
C ASP A 127 -2.50 -9.93 2.67
N GLU A 128 -1.72 -8.92 3.08
CA GLU A 128 -0.93 -9.00 4.31
C GLU A 128 -1.56 -8.12 5.40
N VAL A 129 -2.07 -8.78 6.45
CA VAL A 129 -2.39 -8.11 7.72
C VAL A 129 -1.06 -7.84 8.41
N LEU A 130 -0.77 -6.57 8.66
CA LEU A 130 0.46 -6.17 9.33
C LEU A 130 0.19 -6.05 10.82
N GLU A 131 0.56 -7.08 11.57
CA GLU A 131 0.31 -7.16 13.01
C GLU A 131 1.10 -6.14 13.83
N GLU A 132 2.23 -5.65 13.34
CA GLU A 132 3.08 -4.66 14.01
C GLU A 132 3.81 -3.80 12.96
N ASP A 133 4.36 -2.66 13.39
CA ASP A 133 5.24 -1.85 12.56
C ASP A 133 6.52 -2.67 12.25
N PHE A 134 6.97 -2.66 11.00
CA PHE A 134 8.18 -3.38 10.59
C PHE A 134 8.86 -2.71 9.40
N VAL A 135 10.13 -3.03 9.20
CA VAL A 135 10.89 -2.65 8.00
C VAL A 135 10.63 -3.65 6.88
N SER A 136 10.17 -3.17 5.74
CA SER A 136 9.89 -4.00 4.56
C SER A 136 11.12 -4.82 4.14
N PRO A 137 11.00 -6.14 3.86
CA PRO A 137 12.13 -7.01 3.48
C PRO A 137 12.92 -6.52 2.26
N ILE A 138 12.27 -5.74 1.39
CA ILE A 138 12.87 -5.17 0.19
C ILE A 138 13.56 -3.82 0.44
N TYR A 139 13.81 -3.38 1.67
CA TYR A 139 14.38 -2.06 1.98
C TYR A 139 15.72 -1.73 1.31
N LYS A 140 16.54 -2.74 1.00
CA LYS A 140 17.97 -2.59 0.67
C LYS A 140 18.26 -1.66 -0.52
N PRO A 141 17.58 -1.75 -1.68
CA PRO A 141 17.88 -0.90 -2.83
C PRO A 141 17.67 0.59 -2.53
N LEU A 142 16.61 0.94 -1.79
CA LEU A 142 16.33 2.35 -1.47
C LEU A 142 17.30 2.88 -0.40
N VAL A 143 17.65 2.08 0.61
CA VAL A 143 18.68 2.45 1.60
C VAL A 143 20.06 2.61 0.96
N PHE A 144 20.41 1.78 -0.03
CA PHE A 144 21.65 1.93 -0.79
C PHE A 144 21.69 3.28 -1.53
N ILE A 145 20.62 3.66 -2.22
CA ILE A 145 20.54 4.95 -2.92
C ILE A 145 20.55 6.13 -1.95
N PHE A 146 19.94 5.98 -0.77
CA PHE A 146 20.02 6.97 0.29
C PHE A 146 21.46 7.17 0.77
N ALA A 147 22.18 6.08 1.08
CA ALA A 147 23.57 6.16 1.48
C ALA A 147 24.46 6.76 0.38
N LEU A 148 24.23 6.38 -0.88
CA LEU A 148 24.96 6.90 -2.03
C LEU A 148 24.75 8.42 -2.23
N THR A 149 23.52 8.90 -2.10
CA THR A 149 23.22 10.34 -2.19
C THR A 149 23.74 11.12 -0.99
N LEU A 150 23.73 10.53 0.21
CA LEU A 150 24.38 11.10 1.39
C LEU A 150 25.88 11.28 1.18
N LEU A 151 26.57 10.26 0.65
CA LEU A 151 27.99 10.35 0.29
C LEU A 151 28.23 11.46 -0.75
N GLY A 152 27.31 11.65 -1.70
CA GLY A 152 27.34 12.78 -2.63
C GLY A 152 27.31 14.14 -1.93
N VAL A 153 26.38 14.32 -0.99
CA VAL A 153 26.30 15.56 -0.19
C VAL A 153 27.58 15.79 0.62
N VAL A 154 28.13 14.75 1.23
CA VAL A 154 29.42 14.83 1.95
C VAL A 154 30.56 15.20 1.00
N ALA A 155 30.65 14.57 -0.17
CA ALA A 155 31.66 14.90 -1.18
C ALA A 155 31.52 16.34 -1.68
N SER A 156 30.30 16.85 -1.84
CA SER A 156 30.05 18.26 -2.15
C SER A 156 30.59 19.19 -1.08
N ALA A 157 30.38 18.88 0.20
CA ALA A 157 30.91 19.68 1.30
C ALA A 157 32.45 19.62 1.35
N VAL A 158 33.04 18.43 1.22
CA VAL A 158 34.50 18.27 1.19
C VAL A 158 35.13 19.06 0.04
N ARG A 159 34.57 18.94 -1.17
CA ARG A 159 35.06 19.69 -2.33
C ARG A 159 34.91 21.19 -2.19
N TRP A 160 33.83 21.66 -1.55
CA TRP A 160 33.64 23.08 -1.27
C TRP A 160 34.81 23.67 -0.47
N PHE A 161 35.31 22.95 0.53
CA PHE A 161 36.44 23.41 1.34
C PHE A 161 37.80 23.19 0.65
N MET A 162 37.97 22.09 -0.08
CA MET A 162 39.24 21.75 -0.72
C MET A 162 39.51 22.50 -2.03
N PHE A 163 38.47 22.86 -2.78
CA PHE A 163 38.60 23.44 -4.13
C PHE A 163 37.79 24.74 -4.27
N PRO A 164 38.30 25.88 -3.74
CA PRO A 164 37.63 27.17 -3.87
C PRO A 164 37.36 27.62 -5.32
N GLY A 165 38.21 27.23 -6.26
CA GLY A 165 38.03 27.52 -7.69
C GLY A 165 36.78 26.87 -8.31
N ASP A 166 36.29 25.78 -7.71
CA ASP A 166 35.18 24.98 -8.23
C ASP A 166 33.81 25.38 -7.63
N HIS A 167 33.77 26.40 -6.77
CA HIS A 167 32.55 26.81 -6.05
C HIS A 167 31.34 26.99 -6.95
N ASN A 168 31.51 27.60 -8.13
CA ASN A 168 30.41 27.81 -9.08
C ASN A 168 29.76 26.49 -9.53
N ILE A 169 30.56 25.48 -9.84
CA ILE A 169 30.06 24.17 -10.27
C ILE A 169 29.48 23.42 -9.07
N ILE A 170 30.15 23.48 -7.92
CA ILE A 170 29.71 22.82 -6.69
C ILE A 170 28.38 23.41 -6.19
N MET A 171 28.11 24.71 -6.34
CA MET A 171 26.80 25.29 -5.98
C MET A 171 25.66 24.62 -6.74
N VAL A 172 25.82 24.44 -8.05
CA VAL A 172 24.78 23.86 -8.91
C VAL A 172 24.67 22.35 -8.67
N VAL A 173 25.79 21.63 -8.77
CA VAL A 173 25.81 20.17 -8.66
C VAL A 173 25.52 19.71 -7.23
N GLY A 174 26.09 20.38 -6.23
CA GLY A 174 25.82 20.17 -4.82
C GLY A 174 24.37 20.46 -4.47
N GLY A 175 23.79 21.53 -5.02
CA GLY A 175 22.36 21.84 -4.88
C GLY A 175 21.46 20.69 -5.37
N TRP A 176 21.76 20.11 -6.53
CA TRP A 176 21.07 18.91 -7.02
C TRP A 176 21.32 17.68 -6.16
N SER A 177 22.54 17.49 -5.65
CA SER A 177 22.87 16.39 -4.74
C SER A 177 22.06 16.47 -3.45
N VAL A 178 21.94 17.66 -2.85
CA VAL A 178 21.11 17.90 -1.65
C VAL A 178 19.64 17.68 -1.95
N TYR A 179 19.14 18.20 -3.07
CA TYR A 179 17.75 17.99 -3.51
C TYR A 179 17.42 16.50 -3.66
N ASN A 180 18.28 15.74 -4.34
CA ASN A 180 18.12 14.29 -4.51
C ASN A 180 18.16 13.56 -3.17
N PHE A 181 19.10 13.91 -2.29
CA PHE A 181 19.20 13.33 -0.94
C PHE A 181 17.91 13.55 -0.13
N LEU A 182 17.34 14.75 -0.15
CA LEU A 182 16.09 15.05 0.54
C LEU A 182 14.91 14.24 -0.04
N LEU A 183 14.78 14.19 -1.37
CA LEU A 183 13.72 13.39 -2.01
C LEU A 183 13.84 11.90 -1.69
N VAL A 184 15.04 11.33 -1.79
CA VAL A 184 15.27 9.92 -1.43
C VAL A 184 14.97 9.71 0.06
N GLY A 185 15.33 10.66 0.92
CA GLY A 185 14.99 10.67 2.34
C GLY A 185 13.49 10.65 2.63
N ALA A 186 12.70 11.41 1.87
CA ALA A 186 11.23 11.34 1.94
C ALA A 186 10.71 9.98 1.46
N SER A 187 11.24 9.47 0.34
CA SER A 187 10.88 8.17 -0.22
C SER A 187 11.19 7.00 0.71
N MET A 188 12.27 7.09 1.51
CA MET A 188 12.66 6.06 2.48
C MET A 188 11.55 5.73 3.47
N ARG A 189 10.67 6.69 3.81
CA ARG A 189 9.56 6.46 4.73
C ARG A 189 8.62 5.33 4.27
N ALA A 190 8.54 5.07 2.96
CA ALA A 190 7.73 3.99 2.42
C ALA A 190 8.23 2.58 2.82
N VAL A 191 9.48 2.46 3.26
CA VAL A 191 10.08 1.20 3.71
C VAL A 191 9.65 0.84 5.14
N ALA A 192 9.39 1.84 5.98
CA ALA A 192 8.89 1.64 7.33
C ALA A 192 7.37 1.46 7.27
N GLU A 193 6.93 0.21 7.21
CA GLU A 193 5.53 -0.15 7.08
C GLU A 193 4.83 -0.03 8.44
N ARG A 194 3.68 0.65 8.45
CA ARG A 194 2.88 0.80 9.66
C ARG A 194 1.94 -0.38 9.81
N GLN A 195 1.75 -0.76 11.07
CA GLN A 195 0.78 -1.72 11.53
C GLN A 195 -0.59 -1.45 10.89
N GLN A 196 -1.09 -2.47 10.20
CA GLN A 196 -2.39 -2.52 9.57
C GLN A 196 -3.09 -3.79 10.06
N ARG A 197 -3.71 -3.69 11.24
CA ARG A 197 -4.48 -4.81 11.83
C ARG A 197 -5.79 -5.08 11.08
N ARG A 198 -6.23 -4.17 10.21
CA ARG A 198 -7.49 -4.32 9.48
C ARG A 198 -7.23 -5.12 8.21
N ALA A 199 -7.78 -6.32 8.15
CA ALA A 199 -7.78 -7.14 6.93
C ALA A 199 -8.57 -6.47 5.79
N VAL A 200 -9.64 -5.74 6.12
CA VAL A 200 -10.48 -5.05 5.13
C VAL A 200 -10.50 -3.54 5.43
N PRO A 201 -10.21 -2.67 4.44
CA PRO A 201 -10.37 -1.23 4.59
C PRO A 201 -11.81 -0.84 4.90
N ARG A 202 -11.98 0.18 5.76
CA ARG A 202 -13.28 0.78 6.05
C ARG A 202 -13.47 2.06 5.24
N VAL A 203 -14.69 2.26 4.77
CA VAL A 203 -15.11 3.44 4.01
C VAL A 203 -15.99 4.28 4.93
N PRO A 204 -15.78 5.60 5.01
CA PRO A 204 -16.71 6.47 5.73
C PRO A 204 -18.07 6.45 5.02
N VAL A 205 -19.13 6.17 5.77
CA VAL A 205 -20.51 6.17 5.30
C VAL A 205 -21.35 7.01 6.26
N ASN A 206 -22.57 7.36 5.86
CA ASN A 206 -23.50 8.05 6.75
C ASN A 206 -24.90 7.52 6.45
N VAL A 207 -25.17 6.33 6.96
CA VAL A 207 -26.40 5.58 6.66
C VAL A 207 -27.22 5.46 7.94
N PRO A 208 -28.43 6.04 8.00
CA PRO A 208 -29.36 5.80 9.11
C PRO A 208 -29.65 4.31 9.26
N ALA A 209 -29.81 3.85 10.49
CA ALA A 209 -30.09 2.45 10.76
C ALA A 209 -30.91 2.31 12.03
N MET A 210 -31.68 1.22 12.11
CA MET A 210 -32.38 0.82 13.32
C MET A 210 -31.66 -0.38 13.94
N VAL A 211 -31.26 -0.24 15.20
CA VAL A 211 -30.62 -1.31 15.98
C VAL A 211 -31.68 -1.99 16.84
N ALA A 212 -31.76 -3.32 16.77
CA ALA A 212 -32.62 -4.15 17.61
C ALA A 212 -31.77 -4.86 18.66
N VAL A 213 -31.83 -4.41 19.91
CA VAL A 213 -31.08 -4.97 21.06
C VAL A 213 -31.97 -5.90 21.86
N GLY A 214 -31.49 -7.13 22.13
CA GLY A 214 -32.26 -8.17 22.81
C GLY A 214 -32.88 -9.16 21.82
N LEU A 215 -32.80 -10.46 22.13
CA LEU A 215 -33.31 -11.54 21.27
C LEU A 215 -34.79 -11.81 21.49
N ASP A 216 -35.24 -11.86 22.75
CA ASP A 216 -36.62 -12.23 23.10
C ASP A 216 -37.57 -11.02 23.11
N HIS A 217 -37.08 -9.85 23.54
CA HIS A 217 -37.80 -8.58 23.55
C HIS A 217 -36.93 -7.48 22.96
N PRO A 218 -36.90 -7.33 21.63
CA PRO A 218 -36.01 -6.39 20.97
C PRO A 218 -36.43 -4.94 21.26
N VAL A 219 -35.49 -4.17 21.80
CA VAL A 219 -35.61 -2.71 21.91
C VAL A 219 -35.01 -2.09 20.66
N PHE A 220 -35.80 -1.29 19.95
CA PHE A 220 -35.37 -0.61 18.74
C PHE A 220 -34.78 0.77 19.06
N LEU A 221 -33.54 0.99 18.64
CA LEU A 221 -32.80 2.22 18.87
C LEU A 221 -32.37 2.84 17.54
N PRO A 222 -32.60 4.14 17.33
CA PRO A 222 -32.09 4.83 16.16
C PRO A 222 -30.56 4.93 16.24
N ALA A 223 -29.92 4.58 15.14
CA ALA A 223 -28.48 4.56 14.99
C ALA A 223 -28.04 5.14 13.64
N THR A 224 -26.75 5.36 13.51
CA THR A 224 -26.14 5.77 12.25
C THR A 224 -24.86 4.99 12.02
N VAL A 225 -24.75 4.37 10.85
CA VAL A 225 -23.51 3.74 10.40
C VAL A 225 -22.57 4.84 9.91
N VAL A 226 -21.41 4.98 10.55
CA VAL A 226 -20.43 6.06 10.25
C VAL A 226 -19.22 5.58 9.45
N ASP A 227 -18.88 4.30 9.56
CA ASP A 227 -17.89 3.64 8.71
C ASP A 227 -18.27 2.17 8.53
N ALA A 228 -17.98 1.63 7.34
CA ALA A 228 -18.30 0.26 6.99
C ALA A 228 -17.21 -0.40 6.14
N SER A 229 -17.04 -1.71 6.31
CA SER A 229 -16.25 -2.61 5.47
C SER A 229 -17.03 -3.88 5.22
N THR A 230 -16.57 -4.75 4.33
CA THR A 230 -17.21 -6.07 4.12
C THR A 230 -17.14 -6.99 5.35
N SER A 231 -16.34 -6.65 6.37
CA SER A 231 -16.15 -7.45 7.59
C SER A 231 -16.95 -6.95 8.80
N GLY A 232 -17.43 -5.71 8.76
CA GLY A 232 -18.06 -5.04 9.90
C GLY A 232 -18.14 -3.53 9.73
N CYS A 233 -18.82 -2.87 10.66
CA CYS A 233 -19.04 -1.42 10.64
C CYS A 233 -18.90 -0.78 12.03
N ARG A 234 -18.96 0.55 12.08
CA ARG A 234 -19.14 1.33 13.30
C ARG A 234 -20.53 1.95 13.29
N LEU A 235 -21.29 1.65 14.33
CA LEU A 235 -22.62 2.21 14.59
C LEU A 235 -22.52 3.25 15.70
N VAL A 236 -23.19 4.38 15.54
CA VAL A 236 -23.35 5.39 16.59
C VAL A 236 -24.82 5.39 17.00
N VAL A 237 -25.09 5.04 18.25
CA VAL A 237 -26.42 4.97 18.84
C VAL A 237 -26.57 6.14 19.81
N ARG A 238 -27.69 6.85 19.76
CA ARG A 238 -27.97 7.91 20.74
C ARG A 238 -28.41 7.28 22.06
N SER A 239 -27.79 7.68 23.17
CA SER A 239 -28.11 7.15 24.51
C SER A 239 -29.20 7.95 25.22
N LYS A 240 -30.06 8.68 24.49
CA LYS A 240 -31.15 9.43 25.13
C LYS A 240 -32.07 8.43 25.85
N PRO A 241 -32.57 8.77 27.05
CA PRO A 241 -33.60 7.98 27.70
C PRO A 241 -34.77 7.77 26.73
N LEU A 242 -35.34 6.57 26.70
CA LEU A 242 -36.60 6.34 26.02
C LEU A 242 -37.68 7.27 26.61
N ALA A 243 -38.81 7.44 25.92
CA ALA A 243 -39.93 8.29 26.39
C ALA A 243 -40.38 7.97 27.83
N ASP A 244 -40.11 6.74 28.30
CA ASP A 244 -40.43 6.23 29.64
C ASP A 244 -39.34 6.52 30.70
N GLY A 245 -38.32 7.32 30.38
CA GLY A 245 -37.24 7.70 31.30
C GLY A 245 -36.19 6.60 31.58
N THR A 246 -36.36 5.40 31.02
CA THR A 246 -35.39 4.31 31.11
C THR A 246 -34.23 4.52 30.12
N ALA A 247 -33.00 4.40 30.63
CA ALA A 247 -31.82 4.40 29.77
C ALA A 247 -31.77 3.07 29.00
N PRO A 248 -31.67 3.08 27.66
CA PRO A 248 -31.62 1.84 26.90
C PRO A 248 -30.38 1.02 27.27
N THR A 249 -30.58 -0.27 27.55
CA THR A 249 -29.48 -1.21 27.81
C THR A 249 -28.65 -1.36 26.55
N MET A 250 -27.42 -0.84 26.57
CA MET A 250 -26.52 -0.90 25.43
C MET A 250 -25.83 -2.27 25.37
N PRO A 251 -25.64 -2.84 24.15
CA PRO A 251 -24.92 -4.09 23.97
C PRO A 251 -23.50 -4.03 24.54
N ARG A 252 -23.09 -5.09 25.24
CA ARG A 252 -21.72 -5.27 25.75
C ARG A 252 -20.83 -5.95 24.72
N GLU A 253 -19.52 -5.87 24.91
CA GLU A 253 -18.57 -6.61 24.07
C GLU A 253 -18.87 -8.12 24.08
N GLY A 254 -18.85 -8.72 22.89
CA GLY A 254 -19.21 -10.12 22.68
C GLY A 254 -20.69 -10.40 22.45
N GLU A 255 -21.60 -9.49 22.82
CA GLU A 255 -23.03 -9.67 22.59
C GLU A 255 -23.39 -9.52 21.11
N THR A 256 -24.44 -10.23 20.70
CA THR A 256 -24.96 -10.19 19.33
C THR A 256 -26.29 -9.46 19.27
N PHE A 257 -26.48 -8.70 18.20
CA PHE A 257 -27.73 -7.98 17.94
C PHE A 257 -27.95 -7.83 16.43
N TYR A 258 -29.10 -7.29 16.03
CA TYR A 258 -29.40 -6.99 14.62
C TYR A 258 -29.45 -5.49 14.38
N PHE A 259 -29.01 -5.04 13.21
CA PHE A 259 -29.34 -3.71 12.73
C PHE A 259 -29.86 -3.77 11.30
N THR A 260 -30.80 -2.90 10.96
CA THR A 260 -31.31 -2.74 9.60
C THR A 260 -30.91 -1.36 9.10
N PRO A 261 -30.04 -1.25 8.09
CA PRO A 261 -29.73 0.04 7.47
C PRO A 261 -30.93 0.51 6.63
N GLU A 262 -31.13 1.83 6.57
CA GLU A 262 -32.18 2.46 5.79
C GLU A 262 -31.62 2.93 4.45
N PHE A 263 -32.24 2.48 3.36
CA PHE A 263 -31.90 2.80 1.99
C PHE A 263 -33.13 3.40 1.28
N PRO A 264 -33.41 4.71 1.45
CA PRO A 264 -34.61 5.35 0.88
C PRO A 264 -34.77 5.17 -0.63
N ARG A 265 -33.66 5.01 -1.37
CA ARG A 265 -33.63 4.80 -2.82
C ARG A 265 -33.68 3.33 -3.23
N SER A 266 -33.46 2.40 -2.32
CA SER A 266 -33.45 0.96 -2.59
C SER A 266 -33.97 0.14 -1.40
N PRO A 267 -35.24 0.31 -0.99
CA PRO A 267 -35.76 -0.34 0.22
C PRO A 267 -35.76 -1.86 0.17
N HIS A 268 -35.84 -2.44 -1.04
CA HIS A 268 -35.78 -3.90 -1.25
C HIS A 268 -34.43 -4.53 -0.88
N LEU A 269 -33.39 -3.71 -0.64
CA LEU A 269 -32.07 -4.15 -0.18
C LEU A 269 -31.89 -3.99 1.33
N GLU A 270 -32.90 -3.51 2.06
CA GLU A 270 -32.87 -3.36 3.51
C GLU A 270 -33.12 -4.71 4.18
N ASN A 271 -32.07 -5.34 4.71
CA ASN A 271 -32.19 -6.59 5.46
C ASN A 271 -31.56 -6.43 6.85
N ALA A 272 -32.11 -7.14 7.82
CA ALA A 272 -31.55 -7.20 9.17
C ALA A 272 -30.18 -7.90 9.13
N VAL A 273 -29.14 -7.16 9.52
CA VAL A 273 -27.76 -7.64 9.58
C VAL A 273 -27.45 -8.02 11.03
N ARG A 274 -27.19 -9.31 11.26
CA ARG A 274 -26.70 -9.82 12.53
C ARG A 274 -25.24 -9.46 12.73
N VAL A 275 -24.93 -8.92 13.91
CA VAL A 275 -23.59 -8.48 14.26
C VAL A 275 -23.19 -8.87 15.66
N GLN A 276 -21.89 -8.92 15.91
CA GLN A 276 -21.29 -9.07 17.22
C GLN A 276 -20.51 -7.81 17.61
N VAL A 277 -20.70 -7.34 18.84
CA VAL A 277 -19.97 -6.19 19.39
C VAL A 277 -18.51 -6.58 19.61
N GLN A 278 -17.60 -5.78 19.05
CA GLN A 278 -16.14 -5.93 19.22
C GLN A 278 -15.54 -4.84 20.10
N SER A 279 -16.17 -3.65 20.13
CA SER A 279 -15.69 -2.54 20.96
C SER A 279 -16.84 -1.60 21.29
N VAL A 280 -16.89 -1.10 22.52
CA VAL A 280 -17.86 -0.07 22.94
C VAL A 280 -17.11 1.18 23.37
N THR A 281 -17.44 2.33 22.79
CA THR A 281 -16.85 3.63 23.16
C THR A 281 -17.97 4.61 23.47
N ARG A 282 -17.97 5.18 24.68
CA ARG A 282 -18.95 6.19 25.10
C ARG A 282 -18.39 7.58 24.84
N GLU A 283 -19.10 8.37 24.04
CA GLU A 283 -18.76 9.74 23.68
C GLU A 283 -19.94 10.65 24.06
N GLY A 284 -19.94 11.14 25.30
CA GLY A 284 -21.01 11.99 25.84
C GLY A 284 -22.38 11.29 25.82
N GLU A 285 -23.33 11.85 25.08
CA GLU A 285 -24.70 11.33 24.90
C GLU A 285 -24.82 10.26 23.79
N THR A 286 -23.69 9.80 23.25
CA THR A 286 -23.67 8.80 22.17
C THR A 286 -22.80 7.61 22.53
N VAL A 287 -23.19 6.44 22.05
CA VAL A 287 -22.43 5.20 22.19
C VAL A 287 -22.04 4.73 20.82
N ALA A 288 -20.73 4.67 20.58
CA ALA A 288 -20.16 4.08 19.39
C ALA A 288 -19.91 2.58 19.61
N LEU A 289 -20.55 1.76 18.79
CA LEU A 289 -20.40 0.31 18.75
C LEU A 289 -19.57 -0.07 17.52
N GLY A 290 -18.39 -0.63 17.74
CA GLY A 290 -17.64 -1.32 16.70
C GLY A 290 -18.15 -2.74 16.59
N VAL A 291 -18.63 -3.14 15.41
CA VAL A 291 -19.28 -4.44 15.24
C VAL A 291 -18.68 -5.24 14.08
N LYS A 292 -18.74 -6.56 14.21
CA LYS A 292 -18.34 -7.54 13.19
C LYS A 292 -19.57 -8.25 12.66
N TYR A 293 -19.63 -8.47 11.34
CA TYR A 293 -20.73 -9.23 10.74
C TYR A 293 -20.61 -10.72 11.05
N ASP A 294 -21.74 -11.36 11.35
CA ASP A 294 -21.79 -12.82 11.44
C ASP A 294 -21.55 -13.42 10.03
N PRO A 295 -20.55 -14.29 9.83
CA PRO A 295 -20.23 -14.85 8.52
C PRO A 295 -21.28 -15.84 7.99
N ALA A 296 -22.11 -16.42 8.87
CA ALA A 296 -23.09 -17.46 8.53
C ALA A 296 -24.41 -16.91 7.95
N GLN A 297 -24.45 -15.63 7.60
CA GLN A 297 -25.67 -14.97 7.12
C GLN A 297 -25.98 -15.28 5.65
N PRO A 298 -27.27 -15.24 5.24
CA PRO A 298 -27.68 -15.45 3.85
C PRO A 298 -27.07 -14.43 2.87
N MET A 299 -27.03 -14.79 1.58
CA MET A 299 -26.47 -13.93 0.53
C MET A 299 -27.15 -12.55 0.46
N ILE A 300 -28.45 -12.48 0.71
CA ILE A 300 -29.22 -11.22 0.67
C ILE A 300 -28.66 -10.16 1.64
N VAL A 301 -28.12 -10.58 2.79
CA VAL A 301 -27.47 -9.69 3.76
C VAL A 301 -26.16 -9.14 3.19
N ARG A 302 -25.44 -9.92 2.38
CA ARG A 302 -24.23 -9.45 1.70
C ARG A 302 -24.55 -8.39 0.66
N GLU A 303 -25.70 -8.48 -0.01
CA GLU A 303 -26.19 -7.44 -0.93
C GLU A 303 -26.49 -6.14 -0.17
N THR A 304 -27.14 -6.22 0.99
CA THR A 304 -27.34 -5.07 1.90
C THR A 304 -26.01 -4.42 2.28
N VAL A 305 -25.02 -5.19 2.72
CA VAL A 305 -23.69 -4.68 3.08
C VAL A 305 -22.99 -4.07 1.85
N ALA A 306 -23.07 -4.72 0.69
CA ALA A 306 -22.49 -4.21 -0.54
C ALA A 306 -23.12 -2.89 -0.96
N HIS A 307 -24.46 -2.78 -0.91
CA HIS A 307 -25.17 -1.54 -1.22
C HIS A 307 -24.84 -0.42 -0.22
N MET A 308 -24.74 -0.74 1.07
CA MET A 308 -24.35 0.23 2.10
C MET A 308 -22.99 0.87 1.85
N ILE A 309 -22.03 0.11 1.31
CA ILE A 309 -20.66 0.57 1.10
C ILE A 309 -20.46 1.15 -0.31
N PHE A 310 -21.02 0.51 -1.33
CA PHE A 310 -20.70 0.76 -2.74
C PHE A 310 -21.90 1.26 -3.56
N GLY A 311 -23.11 1.26 -2.99
CA GLY A 311 -24.36 1.53 -3.72
C GLY A 311 -24.51 2.98 -4.18
N ASP A 312 -23.89 3.94 -3.51
CA ASP A 312 -23.98 5.36 -3.86
C ASP A 312 -22.67 5.93 -4.43
N SER A 313 -22.69 6.26 -5.72
CA SER A 313 -21.57 6.91 -6.40
C SER A 313 -21.29 8.34 -5.90
N ALA A 314 -22.30 9.04 -5.38
CA ALA A 314 -22.15 10.39 -4.85
C ALA A 314 -21.26 10.44 -3.60
N SER A 315 -21.23 9.36 -2.81
CA SER A 315 -20.29 9.20 -1.70
C SER A 315 -18.84 9.28 -2.21
N TRP A 316 -18.50 8.54 -3.26
CA TRP A 316 -17.16 8.55 -3.85
C TRP A 316 -16.79 9.89 -4.47
N GLU A 317 -17.75 10.56 -5.12
CA GLU A 317 -17.56 11.91 -5.64
C GLU A 317 -17.24 12.90 -4.51
N SER A 318 -17.98 12.85 -3.41
CA SER A 318 -17.74 13.71 -2.24
C SER A 318 -16.37 13.45 -1.60
N ILE A 319 -15.96 12.18 -1.49
CA ILE A 319 -14.64 11.79 -0.97
C ILE A 319 -13.53 12.34 -1.88
N ARG A 320 -13.68 12.23 -3.21
CA ARG A 320 -12.73 12.77 -4.18
C ARG A 320 -12.67 14.30 -4.10
N ALA A 321 -13.81 14.97 -4.05
CA ALA A 321 -13.90 16.43 -3.94
C ALA A 321 -13.21 16.95 -2.67
N ARG A 322 -13.36 16.25 -1.53
CA ARG A 322 -12.68 16.60 -0.27
C ARG A 322 -11.16 16.49 -0.37
N ARG A 323 -10.63 15.55 -1.17
CA ARG A 323 -9.19 15.35 -1.40
C ARG A 323 -8.61 16.26 -2.47
N HIS A 324 -9.40 16.65 -3.48
CA HIS A 324 -8.95 17.45 -4.62
C HIS A 324 -8.77 18.95 -4.31
N LYS A 325 -8.10 19.26 -3.19
CA LYS A 325 -7.79 20.63 -2.78
C LYS A 325 -6.48 21.08 -3.42
N LYS A 326 -6.51 22.25 -4.07
CA LYS A 326 -5.31 22.81 -4.70
C LYS A 326 -4.30 23.21 -3.63
N MET A 327 -3.07 22.73 -3.74
CA MET A 327 -1.94 23.23 -2.96
C MET A 327 -1.10 24.19 -3.81
N GLY A 328 -0.80 25.37 -3.26
CA GLY A 328 0.10 26.34 -3.90
C GLY A 328 1.52 25.78 -4.02
N LEU A 329 2.24 26.21 -5.07
CA LEU A 329 3.54 25.64 -5.44
C LEU A 329 4.56 25.66 -4.27
N LEU A 330 4.86 26.84 -3.73
CA LEU A 330 5.85 27.01 -2.66
C LEU A 330 5.46 26.27 -1.38
N ARG A 331 4.18 26.37 -0.98
CA ARG A 331 3.66 25.64 0.19
C ARG A 331 3.82 24.14 0.02
N GLY A 332 3.62 23.62 -1.20
CA GLY A 332 3.78 22.20 -1.47
C GLY A 332 5.23 21.72 -1.43
N MET A 333 6.16 22.54 -1.93
CA MET A 333 7.58 22.25 -1.82
C MET A 333 8.04 22.21 -0.35
N LEU A 334 7.67 23.22 0.44
CA LEU A 334 7.99 23.25 1.87
C LEU A 334 7.39 22.07 2.63
N TYR A 335 6.16 21.67 2.28
CA TYR A 335 5.53 20.47 2.84
C TYR A 335 6.36 19.21 2.55
N VAL A 336 6.81 19.02 1.30
CA VAL A 336 7.64 17.87 0.90
C VAL A 336 9.02 17.88 1.57
N PHE A 337 9.66 19.05 1.69
CA PHE A 337 10.92 19.13 2.43
C PHE A 337 10.73 18.81 3.91
N GLY A 338 9.63 19.25 4.53
CA GLY A 338 9.26 18.83 5.88
C GLY A 338 9.08 17.31 6.02
N LEU A 339 8.42 16.68 5.04
CA LEU A 339 8.31 15.21 4.97
C LEU A 339 9.66 14.52 4.81
N SER A 340 10.63 15.15 4.15
CA SER A 340 11.96 14.59 3.93
C SER A 340 12.72 14.42 5.25
N PHE A 341 12.77 15.48 6.07
CA PHE A 341 13.44 15.42 7.38
C PHE A 341 12.76 14.44 8.34
N GLN A 342 11.42 14.47 8.40
CA GLN A 342 10.67 13.50 9.21
C GLN A 342 10.84 12.07 8.69
N GLY A 343 10.85 11.89 7.37
CA GLY A 343 11.04 10.60 6.71
C GLY A 343 12.38 9.97 7.05
N ILE A 344 13.46 10.74 6.97
CA ILE A 344 14.81 10.29 7.35
C ILE A 344 14.84 9.86 8.81
N TYR A 345 14.41 10.74 9.72
CA TYR A 345 14.44 10.45 11.16
C TYR A 345 13.66 9.17 11.53
N HIS A 346 12.41 9.08 11.07
CA HIS A 346 11.57 7.93 11.41
C HIS A 346 12.07 6.62 10.78
N THR A 347 12.64 6.68 9.56
CA THR A 347 13.14 5.46 8.91
C THR A 347 14.42 4.98 9.57
N LEU A 348 15.35 5.87 9.91
CA LEU A 348 16.57 5.51 10.64
C LEU A 348 16.24 4.91 12.01
N ARG A 349 15.24 5.49 12.70
CA ARG A 349 14.73 4.93 13.96
C ARG A 349 14.13 3.53 13.77
N ALA A 350 13.27 3.34 12.76
CA ALA A 350 12.69 2.03 12.47
C ALA A 350 13.77 0.99 12.13
N LEU A 351 14.76 1.35 11.33
CA LEU A 351 15.90 0.48 11.00
C LEU A 351 16.73 0.11 12.23
N ALA A 352 16.92 1.04 13.17
CA ALA A 352 17.64 0.77 14.42
C ALA A 352 16.85 -0.13 15.38
N GLU A 353 15.52 -0.03 15.39
CA GLU A 353 14.62 -0.83 16.24
C GLU A 353 14.33 -2.22 15.66
N GLU A 354 14.53 -2.43 14.36
CA GLU A 354 14.20 -3.66 13.63
C GLU A 354 14.90 -4.93 14.17
N PRO A 355 16.21 -4.93 14.52
CA PRO A 355 16.85 -6.12 15.07
C PRO A 355 16.21 -6.59 16.38
N ALA A 356 15.85 -5.64 17.26
CA ALA A 356 15.18 -5.95 18.52
C ALA A 356 13.75 -6.47 18.27
N ARG A 357 13.04 -5.96 17.25
CA ARG A 357 11.75 -6.49 16.83
C ARG A 357 11.88 -7.93 16.33
N LEU A 358 12.83 -8.20 15.45
CA LEU A 358 13.06 -9.55 14.90
C LEU A 358 13.39 -10.58 16.00
N GLN A 359 14.12 -10.17 17.05
CA GLN A 359 14.35 -11.01 18.22
C GLN A 359 13.04 -11.34 18.96
N ARG A 360 12.20 -10.34 19.24
CA ARG A 360 10.88 -10.56 19.88
C ARG A 360 9.98 -11.48 19.06
N VAL A 361 9.98 -11.36 17.73
CA VAL A 361 9.21 -12.24 16.84
C VAL A 361 9.71 -13.68 16.95
N ARG A 362 11.03 -13.90 16.85
CA ARG A 362 11.64 -15.24 17.01
C ARG A 362 11.35 -15.86 18.36
N GLU A 363 11.35 -15.06 19.43
CA GLU A 363 11.00 -15.54 20.77
C GLU A 363 9.52 -15.93 20.89
N ARG A 364 8.61 -15.13 20.33
CA ARG A 364 7.18 -15.46 20.25
C ARG A 364 6.95 -16.76 19.48
N GLU A 365 7.60 -16.91 18.32
CA GLU A 365 7.53 -18.14 17.51
C GLU A 365 8.10 -19.34 18.26
N ARG A 366 9.23 -19.19 18.94
CA ARG A 366 9.82 -20.24 19.78
C ARG A 366 8.87 -20.63 20.91
N ASN A 367 8.29 -19.66 21.63
CA ASN A 367 7.39 -19.93 22.74
C ASN A 367 6.08 -20.58 22.27
N ALA A 368 5.53 -20.15 21.13
CA ALA A 368 4.36 -20.79 20.51
C ALA A 368 4.65 -22.23 20.08
N ASN A 369 5.84 -22.50 19.54
CA ASN A 369 6.29 -23.85 19.18
C ASN A 369 6.59 -24.73 20.40
N VAL A 370 6.99 -24.16 21.53
CA VAL A 370 7.16 -24.88 22.80
C VAL A 370 5.79 -25.19 23.42
N ALA A 371 4.84 -24.26 23.37
CA ALA A 371 3.48 -24.48 23.86
C ALA A 371 2.71 -25.53 23.03
N SER A 372 3.02 -25.69 21.74
CA SER A 372 2.43 -26.72 20.88
C SER A 372 3.11 -28.10 20.99
N ARG A 373 4.31 -28.17 21.58
CA ARG A 373 4.95 -29.43 21.95
C ARG A 373 4.42 -29.85 23.31
N VAL A 374 3.52 -30.84 23.32
CA VAL A 374 3.18 -31.58 24.55
C VAL A 374 4.51 -31.99 25.21
N PRO A 375 4.74 -31.65 26.48
CA PRO A 375 5.98 -32.00 27.16
C PRO A 375 6.23 -33.51 27.06
N SER A 376 7.43 -33.91 26.65
CA SER A 376 7.79 -35.33 26.46
C SER A 376 7.59 -36.19 27.71
N HIS A 377 7.56 -35.59 28.90
CA HIS A 377 7.26 -36.28 30.15
C HIS A 377 5.75 -36.58 30.35
N LEU A 378 4.86 -35.88 29.65
CA LEU A 378 3.43 -36.20 29.59
C LEU A 378 3.11 -37.34 28.59
N MET A 379 4.07 -37.75 27.76
CA MET A 379 3.96 -38.93 26.89
C MET A 379 4.63 -40.18 27.49
N ALA A 380 5.23 -40.09 28.68
CA ALA A 380 5.95 -41.19 29.32
C ALA A 380 5.05 -42.12 30.17
N PHE A 381 3.83 -41.70 30.50
CA PHE A 381 2.90 -42.49 31.33
C PHE A 381 1.47 -42.43 30.78
N GLY A 382 1.09 -43.47 30.04
CA GLY A 382 -0.31 -43.86 29.84
C GLY A 382 -1.10 -43.05 28.80
N GLU A 383 -1.44 -43.71 27.70
CA GLU A 383 -2.45 -43.27 26.74
C GLU A 383 -3.79 -42.98 27.44
N THR A 384 -4.27 -41.74 27.36
CA THR A 384 -5.71 -41.51 27.31
C THR A 384 -6.10 -41.44 25.84
N PHE A 385 -6.81 -42.46 25.38
CA PHE A 385 -7.51 -42.45 24.10
C PHE A 385 -8.51 -41.29 24.08
N ASP A 386 -8.11 -40.15 23.50
CA ASP A 386 -9.03 -39.16 22.96
C ASP A 386 -8.90 -39.22 21.43
N PRO A 387 -10.00 -39.25 20.67
CA PRO A 387 -9.95 -39.40 19.23
C PRO A 387 -9.17 -38.22 18.62
N GLN A 388 -8.32 -38.51 17.64
CA GLN A 388 -7.53 -37.47 16.98
C GLN A 388 -8.45 -36.33 16.53
N PRO A 389 -8.14 -35.06 16.87
CA PRO A 389 -8.79 -33.96 16.20
C PRO A 389 -8.39 -34.05 14.73
N VAL A 390 -9.39 -34.36 13.91
CA VAL A 390 -9.30 -34.39 12.45
C VAL A 390 -8.48 -33.18 12.01
N GLY A 391 -7.32 -33.47 11.41
CA GLY A 391 -6.39 -32.46 10.96
C GLY A 391 -7.08 -31.42 10.08
N ARG A 392 -6.57 -30.18 10.17
CA ARG A 392 -6.92 -29.04 9.32
C ARG A 392 -7.34 -29.48 7.91
N PRO A 393 -8.39 -28.89 7.31
CA PRO A 393 -8.77 -29.21 5.94
C PRO A 393 -7.56 -28.97 5.03
N ILE A 394 -6.98 -30.07 4.54
CA ILE A 394 -6.01 -30.08 3.46
C ILE A 394 -6.71 -29.37 2.30
N SER A 395 -6.09 -28.30 1.79
CA SER A 395 -6.52 -27.68 0.55
C SER A 395 -6.72 -28.78 -0.49
N LEU A 396 -7.95 -28.97 -0.98
CA LEU A 396 -8.27 -29.98 -1.99
C LEU A 396 -7.38 -29.83 -3.25
N LEU A 397 -6.86 -28.62 -3.48
CA LEU A 397 -5.88 -28.32 -4.52
C LEU A 397 -4.52 -29.00 -4.27
N GLN A 398 -4.02 -28.99 -3.03
CA GLN A 398 -2.77 -29.67 -2.68
C GLN A 398 -2.91 -31.20 -2.71
N ALA A 399 -4.08 -31.73 -2.32
CA ALA A 399 -4.39 -33.15 -2.47
C ALA A 399 -4.44 -33.57 -3.94
N ALA A 400 -5.07 -32.77 -4.82
CA ALA A 400 -5.14 -33.05 -6.25
C ALA A 400 -3.77 -32.98 -6.96
N ILE A 401 -2.91 -32.04 -6.55
CA ILE A 401 -1.54 -31.91 -7.09
C ILE A 401 -0.68 -33.11 -6.68
N ALA A 402 -0.76 -33.56 -5.43
CA ALA A 402 -0.04 -34.74 -4.95
C ALA A 402 -0.51 -36.05 -5.62
N GLN A 403 -1.81 -36.16 -5.90
CA GLN A 403 -2.39 -37.34 -6.54
C GLN A 403 -2.01 -37.46 -8.02
N ASN A 404 -1.87 -36.33 -8.73
CA ASN A 404 -1.37 -36.33 -10.11
C ASN A 404 0.14 -36.60 -10.19
N ALA A 405 0.93 -36.08 -9.25
CA ALA A 405 2.36 -36.37 -9.18
C ALA A 405 2.68 -37.86 -8.88
N ALA A 406 1.81 -38.54 -8.14
CA ALA A 406 1.96 -39.96 -7.84
C ALA A 406 1.57 -40.88 -9.03
N ARG A 407 0.68 -40.44 -9.92
CA ARG A 407 0.26 -41.22 -11.11
C ARG A 407 1.31 -41.24 -12.23
N GLU A 408 2.18 -40.24 -12.31
CA GLU A 408 3.26 -40.19 -13.31
C GLU A 408 4.50 -41.01 -12.91
N GLY A 409 4.55 -41.55 -11.69
CA GLY A 409 5.74 -42.21 -11.12
C GLY A 409 5.81 -43.73 -11.22
N HIS A 410 4.83 -44.44 -11.79
CA HIS A 410 4.85 -45.91 -11.89
C HIS A 410 4.39 -46.40 -13.27
N ALA A 411 5.35 -46.64 -14.17
CA ALA A 411 5.22 -47.63 -15.24
C ALA A 411 6.55 -48.40 -15.33
N PRO A 412 6.59 -49.70 -15.01
CA PRO A 412 7.76 -50.52 -15.29
C PRO A 412 7.76 -50.92 -16.77
N ALA A 413 8.96 -50.98 -17.33
CA ALA A 413 9.25 -51.47 -18.65
C ALA A 413 8.76 -52.90 -18.87
N GLN A 414 8.10 -53.15 -20.01
CA GLN A 414 8.13 -54.43 -20.70
C GLN A 414 8.41 -54.20 -22.18
N SER A 415 9.52 -54.79 -22.62
CA SER A 415 9.96 -54.92 -23.99
C SER A 415 9.47 -56.26 -24.59
N THR A 416 8.81 -56.20 -25.73
CA THR A 416 8.68 -57.27 -26.76
C THR A 416 8.12 -56.58 -28.01
N GLN A 417 8.93 -56.33 -29.05
CA GLN A 417 9.18 -57.15 -30.25
C GLN A 417 8.01 -57.21 -31.25
N GLU A 418 8.39 -57.21 -32.54
CA GLU A 418 7.59 -57.18 -33.79
C GLU A 418 7.16 -55.77 -34.23
N GLY A 419 7.39 -55.29 -35.46
CA GLY A 419 7.83 -55.88 -36.71
C GLY A 419 7.14 -55.13 -37.86
N PHE A 420 7.93 -54.65 -38.83
CA PHE A 420 7.60 -53.86 -40.04
C PHE A 420 7.41 -52.34 -39.90
#